data_AF-A0A2T0QIC9-F1
#
_entry.id   AF-A0A2T0QIC9-F1
#
_cell.length_a   1.000
_cell.length_b   1.000
_cell.length_c   1.000
_cell.angle_alpha   90.00
_cell.angle_beta   90.00
_cell.angle_gamma   90.00
#
_symmetry.space_group_name_H-M   'P 1'
#
loop_
_entity.id
_entity.type
_entity.pdbx_description
1 polymer ?
#
loop_
_entity_poly.entity_id
_entity_poly.type
_entity_poly.pdbx_seq_one_letter_code
_entity_poly.pdbx_strand_id
1 'polypeptide(L)' 'MAKLTLNVSDEVADEIEKFARREGVTKTEAMRRILSLVKVSNEESKKGRSLGVIQDHGGKLDVVAKLIGV' A
#
# COMPACT_ATOMS: atom_id res chain seq x y z
N MET A 1 3.13 21.42 7.97
CA MET A 1 3.06 19.95 7.79
C MET A 1 3.43 19.29 9.10
N ALA A 2 2.70 18.25 9.52
CA ALA A 2 3.07 17.45 10.70
C ALA A 2 4.25 16.54 10.37
N LYS A 3 5.19 16.38 11.30
CA LYS A 3 6.31 15.43 11.20
C LYS A 3 6.00 14.21 12.06
N LEU A 4 6.13 13.03 11.47
CA LEU A 4 5.97 11.76 12.16
C LEU A 4 7.30 11.01 12.08
N THR A 5 7.75 10.49 13.20
CA THR A 5 8.85 9.52 13.25
C THR A 5 8.24 8.15 13.47
N LEU A 6 8.62 7.19 12.62
CA LEU A 6 8.15 5.80 12.67
C LEU A 6 9.35 4.91 12.92
N ASN A 7 9.24 4.03 13.91
CA ASN A 7 10.14 2.89 14.05
C ASN A 7 9.51 1.72 13.30
N VAL A 8 10.26 1.12 12.39
CA VAL A 8 9.86 -0.05 11.60
C VAL A 8 10.94 -1.11 11.74
N SER A 9 10.61 -2.37 11.46
CA SER A 9 11.63 -3.41 11.33
C SER A 9 12.55 -3.13 10.15
N ASP A 10 13.77 -3.65 10.20
CA ASP A 10 14.75 -3.51 9.11
C ASP A 10 14.18 -4.03 7.78
N GLU A 11 13.43 -5.13 7.83
CA GLU A 11 12.80 -5.74 6.66
C GLU A 11 11.77 -4.80 5.98
N VAL A 12 11.00 -4.05 6.77
CA VAL A 12 10.06 -3.05 6.24
C VAL A 12 10.82 -1.83 5.69
N ALA A 13 11.87 -1.38 6.37
CA ALA A 13 12.70 -0.27 5.90
C ALA A 13 13.35 -0.58 4.54
N ASP A 14 13.84 -1.82 4.38
CA ASP A 14 14.41 -2.32 3.13
C ASP A 14 13.38 -2.38 2.01
N GLU A 15 12.15 -2.82 2.29
CA GLU A 15 11.09 -2.88 1.29
C GLU A 15 10.67 -1.48 0.81
N ILE A 16 10.58 -0.51 1.73
CA ILE A 16 10.35 0.90 1.38
C ILE A 16 11.47 1.44 0.49
N GLU A 17 12.73 1.10 0.80
CA GLU A 17 13.88 1.54 0.01
C GLU A 17 13.89 0.90 -1.40
N LYS A 18 13.62 -0.39 -1.51
CA LYS A 18 13.48 -1.07 -2.80
C LYS A 18 12.36 -0.46 -3.63
N PHE A 19 11.21 -0.18 -3.01
CA PHE A 19 10.08 0.48 -3.67
C PHE A 19 10.46 1.88 -4.16
N ALA A 20 11.08 2.70 -3.30
CA ALA A 20 11.52 4.04 -3.66
C ALA A 20 12.50 4.04 -4.84
N ARG A 21 13.46 3.12 -4.84
CA ARG A 21 14.43 2.94 -5.94
C ARG A 21 13.75 2.51 -7.23
N ARG A 22 12.86 1.52 -7.19
CA ARG A 22 12.12 1.00 -8.35
C ARG A 22 11.29 2.10 -9.03
N GLU A 23 10.67 2.95 -8.23
CA GLU A 23 9.80 4.04 -8.71
C GLU A 23 10.54 5.35 -9.01
N GLY A 24 11.85 5.43 -8.72
CA GLY A 24 12.65 6.65 -8.91
C GLY A 24 12.23 7.81 -8.01
N VAL A 25 11.75 7.53 -6.79
CA VAL A 25 11.25 8.55 -5.84
C VAL A 25 12.03 8.53 -4.52
N THR A 26 11.83 9.56 -3.68
CA THR A 26 12.40 9.58 -2.33
C THR A 26 11.68 8.60 -1.39
N LYS A 27 12.35 8.13 -0.33
CA LYS A 27 11.72 7.32 0.73
C LYS A 27 10.47 7.98 1.33
N THR A 28 10.51 9.31 1.52
CA THR A 28 9.36 10.08 2.01
C THR A 28 8.18 10.01 1.04
N GLU A 29 8.42 10.11 -0.26
CA GLU A 29 7.36 10.04 -1.26
C GLU A 29 6.81 8.61 -1.41
N ALA A 30 7.69 7.60 -1.37
CA ALA A 30 7.30 6.21 -1.27
C ALA A 30 6.36 5.96 -0.07
N MET A 31 6.72 6.47 1.11
CA MET A 31 5.88 6.38 2.30
C MET A 31 4.52 7.09 2.16
N ARG A 32 4.47 8.25 1.50
CA ARG A 32 3.20 8.93 1.22
C ARG A 32 2.28 8.10 0.33
N ARG A 33 2.82 7.44 -0.69
CA ARG A 33 2.06 6.54 -1.58
C ARG A 33 1.52 5.34 -0.80
N ILE A 34 2.34 4.71 0.03
CA ILE A 34 1.93 3.58 0.90
C ILE A 34 0.79 4.01 1.84
N LEU A 35 0.95 5.14 2.55
CA LEU A 35 -0.09 5.66 3.45
C LEU A 35 -1.39 6.03 2.71
N SER A 36 -1.30 6.44 1.45
CA SER A 36 -2.48 6.72 0.62
C SER A 36 -3.28 5.44 0.33
N LEU A 37 -2.62 4.31 0.12
CA LEU A 37 -3.30 3.01 -0.02
C LEU A 37 -4.04 2.62 1.26
N VAL A 38 -3.43 2.85 2.43
CA VAL A 38 -4.09 2.62 3.73
C VAL A 38 -5.33 3.51 3.87
N LYS A 39 -5.23 4.78 3.47
CA LYS A 39 -6.38 5.70 3.48
C LYS A 39 -7.52 5.17 2.63
N VAL A 40 -7.26 4.78 1.38
CA VAL A 40 -8.28 4.21 0.48
C VAL A 40 -8.89 2.94 1.07
N SER A 41 -8.06 2.06 1.66
CA SER A 41 -8.53 0.85 2.33
C SER A 41 -9.55 1.17 3.44
N ASN A 42 -9.24 2.15 4.28
CA ASN A 42 -10.10 2.56 5.38
C ASN A 42 -11.41 3.20 4.89
N GLU A 43 -11.34 3.98 3.80
CA GLU A 43 -12.53 4.59 3.19
C GLU A 43 -13.47 3.55 2.58
N GLU A 44 -12.95 2.54 1.88
CA GLU A 44 -13.77 1.47 1.33
C GLU A 44 -14.31 0.53 2.42
N SER A 45 -13.52 0.25 3.48
CA SER A 45 -13.98 -0.54 4.62
C SER A 45 -15.18 0.10 5.33
N LYS A 46 -15.20 1.43 5.48
CA LYS A 46 -16.36 2.16 6.04
C LYS A 46 -17.63 2.02 5.20
N LYS A 47 -17.51 1.68 3.92
CA LYS A 47 -18.62 1.43 2.99
C LYS A 47 -19.03 -0.05 2.94
N GLY A 48 -18.46 -0.90 3.81
CA GLY A 48 -18.68 -2.35 3.80
C GLY A 48 -17.99 -3.07 2.64
N ARG A 49 -17.00 -2.43 2.00
CA ARG A 49 -16.21 -3.00 0.89
C ARG A 49 -14.82 -3.40 1.37
N SER A 50 -14.10 -4.15 0.54
CA SER A 50 -12.71 -4.54 0.81
C SER A 50 -11.82 -4.28 -0.40
N LEU A 51 -10.54 -3.98 -0.14
CA LEU A 51 -9.53 -3.98 -1.18
C LEU A 51 -9.07 -5.42 -1.47
N GLY A 52 -8.89 -5.72 -2.75
CA GLY A 52 -8.32 -6.96 -3.22
C GLY A 52 -7.34 -6.73 -4.37
N VAL A 53 -6.40 -7.64 -4.54
CA VAL A 53 -5.56 -7.73 -5.73
C VAL A 53 -6.30 -8.63 -6.70
N ILE A 54 -6.52 -8.11 -7.92
CA ILE A 54 -7.17 -8.84 -9.00
C ILE A 54 -6.14 -9.25 -10.04
N GLN A 55 -6.29 -10.46 -10.59
CA GLN A 55 -5.60 -10.91 -11.78
C GLN A 55 -6.58 -10.91 -12.95
N ASP A 56 -6.22 -10.24 -14.03
CA ASP A 56 -7.01 -10.20 -15.27
C ASP A 56 -6.48 -11.25 -16.25
N HIS A 57 -7.34 -12.20 -16.61
CA HIS A 57 -7.08 -13.24 -17.61
C HIS A 57 -7.86 -12.95 -18.90
N GLY A 58 -7.64 -11.77 -19.50
CA GLY A 58 -8.28 -11.40 -20.77
C GLY A 58 -9.79 -11.20 -20.64
N GLY A 59 -10.24 -10.59 -19.54
CA GLY A 59 -11.64 -10.29 -19.25
C GLY A 59 -12.26 -11.13 -18.13
N LYS A 60 -11.60 -12.21 -17.70
CA LYS A 60 -11.95 -12.93 -16.46
C LYS A 60 -11.14 -12.37 -15.31
N LEU A 61 -11.81 -11.77 -14.33
CA LEU A 61 -11.18 -11.22 -13.13
C LEU A 61 -11.22 -12.25 -12.00
N ASP A 62 -10.05 -12.65 -11.51
CA ASP A 62 -9.91 -13.52 -10.34
C ASP A 62 -9.31 -12.73 -9.18
N VAL A 63 -9.91 -12.81 -7.99
CA VAL A 63 -9.37 -12.17 -6.77
C VAL A 63 -8.29 -13.09 -6.21
N VAL A 64 -7.04 -12.66 -6.28
CA VAL A 64 -5.88 -13.47 -5.86
C VAL A 64 -5.41 -13.16 -4.44
N ALA A 65 -5.72 -11.96 -3.94
CA ALA A 65 -5.48 -11.60 -2.56
C ALA A 65 -6.52 -10.61 -2.07
N LYS A 66 -6.81 -10.63 -0.76
CA LYS A 66 -7.62 -9.62 -0.08
C LYS A 66 -6.70 -8.84 0.87
N LEU A 67 -6.67 -7.52 0.73
CA LEU A 67 -6.09 -6.68 1.77
C LEU A 67 -7.09 -6.58 2.91
N ILE A 68 -6.77 -7.24 4.01
CA ILE A 68 -7.48 -7.07 5.27
C ILE A 68 -6.72 -5.94 6.00
N GLY A 69 -7.34 -4.76 6.09
CA GLY A 69 -6.84 -3.72 6.97
C GLY A 69 -6.83 -4.22 8.42
N VAL A 70 -5.73 -4.00 9.12
CA VAL A 70 -5.55 -4.33 10.54
C VAL A 70 -6.31 -3.35 11.42
#